data_AF-A0A9P9DBE9-F1
#
_entry.id   AF-A0A9P9DBE9-F1
#
_cell.length_a   1.000
_cell.length_b   1.000
_cell.length_c   1.000
_cell.angle_alpha   90.00
_cell.angle_beta   90.00
_cell.angle_gamma   90.00
#
_symmetry.space_group_name_H-M   'P 1'
#
loop_
_entity.id
_entity.type
_entity.pdbx_description
1 polymer ?
#
loop_
_entity_poly.entity_id
_entity_poly.type
_entity_poly.pdbx_seq_one_letter_code
_entity_poly.pdbx_strand_id
1 'polypeptide(L)'
;MILNNLRSRLSDRYSRTGAIADLEEAKECFDTALRHSASPVSMRITAGRGFLSSPAILQDQEAYAITKTTIDLIPLLMPRSLQNSDKRHLLSVAVRLSSDAAAIALYNTRGPAATIELLETGRGIIAGALFEQSDLAALERKHPDLVHSFVDLRDQLDAPPPEDLPVRLTVTQMSRALIL
;
A
#
# COMPACT_ATOMS: atom_id res chain seq x y z
N MET A 1 9.84 9.47 9.11
CA MET A 1 9.34 10.36 10.20
C MET A 1 8.75 11.68 9.70
N ILE A 2 9.32 12.33 8.67
CA ILE A 2 8.89 13.65 8.16
C ILE A 2 7.45 13.64 7.58
N LEU A 3 7.06 12.59 6.85
CA LEU A 3 5.73 12.48 6.22
C LEU A 3 4.56 12.38 7.22
N ASN A 4 4.76 11.73 8.38
CA ASN A 4 3.73 11.65 9.41
C ASN A 4 3.43 13.00 10.07
N ASN A 5 4.47 13.83 10.23
CA ASN A 5 4.33 15.18 10.77
C ASN A 5 3.68 16.12 9.75
N LEU A 6 4.03 15.97 8.46
CA LEU A 6 3.37 16.72 7.39
C LEU A 6 1.89 16.36 7.26
N ARG A 7 1.56 15.06 7.31
CA ARG A 7 0.18 14.54 7.34
C ARG A 7 -0.63 15.15 8.49
N SER A 8 -0.09 15.14 9.71
CA SER A 8 -0.77 15.73 10.87
C SER A 8 -0.97 17.24 10.69
N ARG A 9 0.05 17.94 10.22
CA ARG A 9 -0.01 19.40 10.04
C ARG A 9 -0.98 19.85 8.95
N LEU A 10 -1.06 19.13 7.84
CA LEU A 10 -2.00 19.45 6.75
C LEU A 10 -3.45 19.14 7.17
N SER A 11 -3.67 18.02 7.87
CA SER A 11 -5.00 17.67 8.41
C SER A 11 -5.46 18.65 9.51
N ASP A 12 -4.55 19.07 10.40
CA ASP A 12 -4.82 20.10 11.40
C ASP A 12 -5.08 21.47 10.77
N ARG A 13 -4.34 21.83 9.71
CA ARG A 13 -4.55 23.11 9.00
C ARG A 13 -5.91 23.11 8.30
N TYR A 14 -6.26 22.07 7.56
CA TYR A 14 -7.57 21.93 6.92
C TYR A 14 -8.72 22.01 7.93
N SER A 15 -8.60 21.32 9.06
CA SER A 15 -9.61 21.34 10.13
C SER A 15 -9.82 22.74 10.73
N ARG A 16 -8.82 23.63 10.62
CA ARG A 16 -8.85 25.00 11.16
C ARG A 16 -9.21 26.06 10.13
N THR A 17 -8.86 25.87 8.86
CA THR A 17 -9.00 26.89 7.80
C THR A 17 -10.15 26.61 6.84
N GLY A 18 -10.57 25.35 6.69
CA GLY A 18 -11.56 24.95 5.68
C GLY A 18 -11.10 25.20 4.24
N ALA A 19 -9.81 25.50 4.02
CA ALA A 19 -9.29 25.89 2.72
C ALA A 19 -9.13 24.66 1.83
N ILE A 20 -9.98 24.55 0.80
CA ILE A 20 -9.95 23.46 -0.20
C ILE A 20 -8.58 23.36 -0.88
N ALA A 21 -7.89 24.50 -1.09
CA ALA A 21 -6.55 24.53 -1.68
C ALA A 21 -5.51 23.71 -0.86
N ASP A 22 -5.60 23.74 0.48
CA ASP A 22 -4.72 22.96 1.35
C ASP A 22 -4.99 21.46 1.25
N LEU A 23 -6.26 21.10 0.99
CA LEU A 23 -6.68 19.71 0.82
C LEU A 23 -6.20 19.15 -0.52
N GLU A 24 -6.32 19.92 -1.60
CA GLU A 24 -5.83 19.49 -2.92
C GLU A 24 -4.30 19.36 -2.93
N GLU A 25 -3.58 20.32 -2.35
CA GLU A 25 -2.11 20.23 -2.20
C GLU A 25 -1.70 18.98 -1.39
N ALA A 26 -2.43 18.67 -0.31
CA ALA A 26 -2.20 17.46 0.47
C ALA A 26 -2.44 16.19 -0.35
N LYS A 27 -3.52 16.15 -1.15
CA LYS A 27 -3.87 15.02 -2.00
C LYS A 27 -2.81 14.77 -3.08
N GLU A 28 -2.32 15.82 -3.74
CA GLU A 28 -1.22 15.72 -4.71
C GLU A 28 0.06 15.15 -4.06
N CYS A 29 0.39 15.61 -2.85
CA CYS A 29 1.53 15.08 -2.09
C CYS A 29 1.35 13.58 -1.78
N PHE A 30 0.16 13.17 -1.37
CA PHE A 30 -0.12 11.76 -1.08
C PHE A 30 -0.07 10.87 -2.32
N ASP A 31 -0.65 11.32 -3.45
CA ASP A 31 -0.62 10.55 -4.70
C ASP A 31 0.83 10.37 -5.19
N THR A 32 1.62 11.45 -5.17
CA THR A 32 3.04 11.41 -5.53
C THR A 32 3.79 10.41 -4.66
N ALA A 33 3.60 10.45 -3.34
CA ALA A 33 4.25 9.54 -2.41
C ALA A 33 3.78 8.07 -2.57
N LEU A 34 2.51 7.84 -2.91
CA LEU A 34 1.97 6.51 -3.19
C LEU A 34 2.62 5.88 -4.45
N ARG A 35 2.81 6.69 -5.49
CA ARG A 35 3.33 6.27 -6.79
C ARG A 35 4.86 6.24 -6.86
N HIS A 36 5.55 6.82 -5.89
CA HIS A 36 7.00 6.89 -5.89
C HIS A 36 7.63 5.50 -5.67
N SER A 37 8.14 4.90 -6.74
CA SER A 37 8.64 3.51 -6.72
C SER A 37 9.87 3.30 -5.85
N ALA A 38 10.68 4.35 -5.60
CA ALA A 38 11.83 4.29 -4.72
C ALA A 38 11.49 4.49 -3.24
N SER A 39 10.22 4.76 -2.90
CA SER A 39 9.79 4.79 -1.51
C SER A 39 9.46 3.39 -0.99
N PRO A 40 9.83 3.06 0.26
CA PRO A 40 9.37 1.86 0.96
C PRO A 40 7.87 1.66 0.79
N VAL A 41 7.46 0.40 0.56
CA VAL A 41 6.06 0.03 0.34
C VAL A 41 5.18 0.47 1.53
N SER A 42 5.74 0.40 2.75
CA SER A 42 5.10 0.89 3.99
C SER A 42 4.74 2.38 3.95
N MET A 43 5.63 3.21 3.40
CA MET A 43 5.36 4.64 3.23
C MET A 43 4.34 4.90 2.11
N ARG A 44 4.40 4.14 1.02
CA ARG A 44 3.45 4.25 -0.09
C ARG A 44 2.02 3.90 0.36
N ILE A 45 1.85 2.83 1.12
CA ILE A 45 0.54 2.47 1.72
C ILE A 45 0.07 3.53 2.71
N THR A 46 0.98 4.07 3.52
CA THR A 46 0.63 5.18 4.44
C THR A 46 0.16 6.42 3.68
N ALA A 47 0.78 6.74 2.54
CA ALA A 47 0.38 7.86 1.70
C ALA A 47 -1.00 7.63 1.07
N GLY A 48 -1.25 6.45 0.50
CA GLY A 48 -2.57 6.08 -0.02
C GLY A 48 -3.67 6.17 1.03
N ARG A 49 -3.41 5.72 2.27
CA ARG A 49 -4.33 5.92 3.40
C ARG A 49 -4.54 7.38 3.76
N GLY A 50 -3.50 8.20 3.67
CA GLY A 50 -3.58 9.65 3.88
C GLY A 50 -4.55 10.29 2.90
N PHE A 51 -4.40 9.97 1.61
CA PHE A 51 -5.32 10.41 0.56
C PHE A 51 -6.76 9.96 0.86
N LEU A 52 -6.98 8.68 1.15
CA LEU A 52 -8.32 8.12 1.38
C LEU A 52 -8.99 8.60 2.67
N SER A 53 -8.25 9.23 3.58
CA SER A 53 -8.82 9.84 4.78
C SER A 53 -9.31 11.28 4.54
N SER A 54 -9.23 11.76 3.30
CA SER A 54 -9.68 13.11 2.93
C SER A 54 -11.20 13.25 3.05
N PRO A 55 -11.71 14.43 3.42
CA PRO A 55 -13.13 14.73 3.38
C PRO A 55 -13.69 14.55 1.96
N ALA A 56 -14.96 14.15 1.87
CA ALA A 56 -15.66 13.94 0.60
C ALA A 56 -14.99 12.94 -0.36
N ILE A 57 -14.12 12.04 0.13
CA ILE A 57 -13.39 11.07 -0.70
C ILE A 57 -14.29 10.22 -1.62
N LEU A 58 -15.54 9.94 -1.21
CA LEU A 58 -16.48 9.19 -2.05
C LEU A 58 -16.79 9.89 -3.38
N GLN A 59 -16.76 11.23 -3.38
CA GLN A 59 -17.04 12.08 -4.55
C GLN A 59 -15.77 12.37 -5.37
N ASP A 60 -14.61 11.96 -4.87
CA ASP A 60 -13.33 12.18 -5.51
C ASP A 60 -13.12 11.19 -6.66
N GLN A 61 -12.79 11.71 -7.85
CA GLN A 61 -12.66 10.91 -9.07
C GLN A 61 -11.45 9.96 -9.02
N GLU A 62 -10.41 10.32 -8.27
CA GLU A 62 -9.18 9.55 -8.12
C GLU A 62 -9.29 8.50 -7.01
N ALA A 63 -10.24 8.62 -6.09
CA ALA A 63 -10.41 7.73 -4.94
C ALA A 63 -10.39 6.24 -5.31
N TYR A 64 -11.02 5.88 -6.43
CA TYR A 64 -11.01 4.50 -6.92
C TYR A 64 -9.60 4.03 -7.32
N ALA A 65 -8.87 4.84 -8.10
CA ALA A 65 -7.53 4.51 -8.58
C ALA A 65 -6.53 4.45 -7.42
N ILE A 66 -6.63 5.38 -6.48
CA ILE A 66 -5.83 5.42 -5.25
C ILE A 66 -6.11 4.19 -4.39
N THR A 67 -7.39 3.83 -4.20
CA THR A 67 -7.78 2.65 -3.41
C THR A 67 -7.24 1.37 -4.03
N LYS A 68 -7.45 1.18 -5.33
CA LYS A 68 -6.94 0.01 -6.05
C LYS A 68 -5.41 -0.10 -5.90
N THR A 69 -4.71 0.98 -6.19
CA THR A 69 -3.23 1.03 -6.07
C THR A 69 -2.78 0.73 -4.64
N THR A 70 -3.47 1.25 -3.63
CA THR A 70 -3.13 1.01 -2.22
C THR A 70 -3.35 -0.46 -1.84
N ILE A 71 -4.47 -1.07 -2.27
CA ILE A 71 -4.78 -2.48 -2.02
C ILE A 71 -3.76 -3.41 -2.70
N ASP A 72 -3.39 -3.12 -3.95
CA ASP A 72 -2.44 -3.92 -4.72
C ASP A 72 -1.04 -3.94 -4.08
N LEU A 73 -0.70 -2.96 -3.24
CA LEU A 73 0.56 -2.92 -2.48
C LEU A 73 0.53 -3.72 -1.19
N ILE A 74 -0.64 -3.98 -0.59
CA ILE A 74 -0.75 -4.65 0.72
C ILE A 74 -0.08 -6.04 0.73
N PRO A 75 -0.25 -6.89 -0.30
CA PRO A 75 0.43 -8.18 -0.36
C PRO A 75 1.96 -8.06 -0.25
N LEU A 76 2.55 -6.96 -0.72
CA LEU A 76 4.00 -6.74 -0.69
C LEU A 76 4.53 -6.45 0.73
N LEU A 77 3.68 -5.93 1.63
CA LEU A 77 3.99 -5.79 3.06
C LEU A 77 3.64 -7.02 3.89
N MET A 78 3.00 -8.02 3.28
CA MET A 78 2.60 -9.25 3.95
C MET A 78 3.49 -10.46 3.64
N PRO A 79 4.84 -10.39 3.72
CA PRO A 79 5.62 -11.62 3.82
C PRO A 79 5.48 -12.28 5.20
N ARG A 80 5.64 -13.61 5.15
CA ARG A 80 5.44 -14.63 6.19
C ARG A 80 5.90 -14.31 7.62
N SER A 81 6.73 -13.29 7.88
CA SER A 81 7.46 -13.08 9.14
C SER A 81 7.25 -11.77 9.89
N LEU A 82 6.30 -10.89 9.51
CA LEU A 82 6.04 -9.68 10.31
C LEU A 82 5.77 -10.05 11.79
N GLN A 83 6.27 -9.24 12.72
CA GLN A 83 5.94 -9.38 14.13
C GLN A 83 4.41 -9.31 14.31
N ASN A 84 3.87 -10.07 15.29
CA ASN A 84 2.43 -10.23 15.47
C ASN A 84 1.68 -8.89 15.66
N SER A 85 2.31 -7.85 16.21
CA SER A 85 1.75 -6.50 16.32
C SER A 85 1.59 -5.81 14.97
N ASP A 86 2.61 -5.87 14.12
CA ASP A 86 2.62 -5.22 12.81
C ASP A 86 1.69 -5.93 11.84
N LYS A 87 1.59 -7.27 11.93
CA LYS A 87 0.57 -8.06 11.19
C LYS A 87 -0.84 -7.65 11.55
N ARG A 88 -1.16 -7.53 12.85
CA ARG A 88 -2.51 -7.13 13.30
C ARG A 88 -2.85 -5.71 12.86
N HIS A 89 -1.87 -4.80 12.87
CA HIS A 89 -2.06 -3.46 12.35
C HIS A 89 -2.34 -3.48 10.84
N LEU A 90 -1.54 -4.20 10.04
CA LEU A 90 -1.75 -4.31 8.59
C LEU A 90 -3.04 -5.04 8.21
N LEU A 91 -3.43 -6.07 8.96
CA LEU A 91 -4.72 -6.75 8.79
C LEU A 91 -5.89 -5.78 9.04
N SER A 92 -5.82 -4.99 10.10
CA SER A 92 -6.81 -3.94 10.36
C SER A 92 -6.85 -2.89 9.23
N VAL A 93 -5.69 -2.55 8.67
CA VAL A 93 -5.60 -1.65 7.51
C VAL A 93 -6.27 -2.28 6.29
N ALA A 94 -6.02 -3.55 5.99
CA ALA A 94 -6.63 -4.26 4.88
C ALA A 94 -8.16 -4.33 5.02
N VAL A 95 -8.68 -4.68 6.20
CA VAL A 95 -10.14 -4.70 6.48
C VAL A 95 -10.79 -3.36 6.20
N ARG A 96 -10.20 -2.28 6.71
CA ARG A 96 -10.76 -0.93 6.53
C ARG A 96 -10.73 -0.50 5.07
N LEU A 97 -9.59 -0.68 4.39
CA LEU A 97 -9.44 -0.36 2.97
C LEU A 97 -10.38 -1.18 2.07
N SER A 98 -10.64 -2.44 2.40
CA SER A 98 -11.60 -3.28 1.66
C SER A 98 -13.03 -2.72 1.74
N SER A 99 -13.39 -2.19 2.92
CA SER A 99 -14.70 -1.58 3.16
C SER A 99 -14.81 -0.23 2.45
N ASP A 100 -13.76 0.59 2.54
CA ASP A 100 -13.67 1.88 1.84
C ASP A 100 -13.72 1.68 0.32
N ALA A 101 -13.05 0.66 -0.21
CA ALA A 101 -13.05 0.29 -1.62
C ALA A 101 -14.44 -0.06 -2.14
N ALA A 102 -15.20 -0.85 -1.37
CA ALA A 102 -16.56 -1.20 -1.72
C ALA A 102 -17.46 0.05 -1.73
N ALA A 103 -17.35 0.92 -0.72
CA ALA A 103 -18.11 2.17 -0.66
C ALA A 103 -17.77 3.11 -1.84
N ILE A 104 -16.49 3.27 -2.17
CA ILE A 104 -16.01 4.08 -3.29
C ILE A 104 -16.49 3.51 -4.63
N ALA A 105 -16.42 2.19 -4.83
CA ALA A 105 -16.85 1.55 -6.05
C ALA A 105 -18.38 1.67 -6.28
N LEU A 106 -19.17 1.54 -5.19
CA LEU A 106 -20.62 1.75 -5.22
C LEU A 106 -20.98 3.20 -5.55
N TYR A 107 -20.35 4.16 -4.87
CA TYR A 107 -20.65 5.58 -5.05
C TYR A 107 -20.29 6.07 -6.46
N ASN A 108 -19.18 5.57 -7.03
CA ASN A 108 -18.73 5.94 -8.38
C ASN A 108 -19.41 5.17 -9.52
N THR A 109 -20.48 4.40 -9.24
CA THR A 109 -21.22 3.63 -10.26
C THR A 109 -20.32 2.72 -11.13
N ARG A 110 -19.21 2.20 -10.57
CA ARG A 110 -18.28 1.30 -11.28
C ARG A 110 -18.89 -0.09 -11.56
N GLY A 111 -20.10 -0.32 -11.06
CA GLY A 111 -20.87 -1.54 -11.23
C GLY A 111 -20.66 -2.56 -10.10
N PRO A 112 -21.58 -3.54 -9.95
CA PRO A 112 -21.49 -4.55 -8.90
C PRO A 112 -20.22 -5.39 -8.97
N ALA A 113 -19.74 -5.70 -10.18
CA ALA A 113 -18.56 -6.54 -10.40
C ALA A 113 -17.28 -5.93 -9.81
N ALA A 114 -17.00 -4.66 -10.10
CA ALA A 114 -15.82 -3.96 -9.57
C ALA A 114 -15.87 -3.79 -8.04
N THR A 115 -17.07 -3.62 -7.49
CA THR A 115 -17.29 -3.56 -6.04
C THR A 115 -16.94 -4.89 -5.38
N ILE A 116 -17.45 -6.00 -5.94
CA ILE A 116 -17.19 -7.35 -5.44
C ILE A 116 -15.71 -7.72 -5.61
N GLU A 117 -15.09 -7.40 -6.75
CA GLU A 117 -13.68 -7.67 -7.01
C GLU A 117 -12.77 -7.05 -5.94
N LEU A 118 -12.96 -5.76 -5.62
CA LEU A 118 -12.16 -5.08 -4.61
C LEU A 118 -12.41 -5.64 -3.20
N LEU A 119 -13.67 -5.95 -2.88
CA LEU A 119 -14.03 -6.54 -1.60
C LEU A 119 -13.40 -7.93 -1.41
N GLU A 120 -13.48 -8.78 -2.45
CA GLU A 120 -12.93 -10.13 -2.43
C GLU A 120 -11.40 -10.14 -2.51
N THR A 121 -10.79 -9.18 -3.19
CA THR A 121 -9.32 -8.99 -3.16
C THR A 121 -8.86 -8.71 -1.74
N GLY A 122 -9.53 -7.79 -1.05
CA GLY A 122 -9.24 -7.48 0.34
C GLY A 122 -9.45 -8.67 1.29
N ARG A 123 -10.56 -9.41 1.12
CA ARG A 123 -10.84 -10.64 1.89
C ARG A 123 -9.81 -11.73 1.64
N GLY A 124 -9.37 -11.92 0.39
CA GLY A 124 -8.34 -12.87 0.02
C GLY A 124 -7.01 -12.58 0.71
N ILE A 125 -6.63 -11.31 0.79
CA ILE A 125 -5.42 -10.86 1.51
C ILE A 125 -5.53 -11.20 3.01
N ILE A 126 -6.67 -10.91 3.64
CA ILE A 126 -6.90 -11.20 5.06
C ILE A 126 -6.87 -12.71 5.32
N ALA A 127 -7.57 -13.49 4.50
CA ALA A 127 -7.64 -14.94 4.63
C ALA A 127 -6.25 -15.57 4.47
N GLY A 128 -5.50 -15.18 3.42
CA GLY A 128 -4.13 -15.63 3.20
C GLY A 128 -3.22 -15.36 4.40
N ALA A 129 -3.25 -14.13 4.91
CA ALA A 129 -2.45 -13.74 6.08
C ALA A 129 -2.81 -14.52 7.36
N LEU A 130 -4.09 -14.87 7.57
CA LEU A 130 -4.53 -15.68 8.72
C LEU A 130 -4.08 -17.15 8.60
N PHE A 131 -4.20 -17.74 7.41
CA PHE A 131 -3.72 -19.11 7.17
C PHE A 131 -2.20 -19.20 7.33
N GLU A 132 -1.45 -18.26 6.79
CA GLU A 132 0.01 -18.25 6.86
C GLU A 132 0.56 -18.02 8.28
N GLN A 133 -0.17 -17.31 9.15
CA GLN A 133 0.22 -17.13 10.56
C GLN A 133 0.27 -18.46 11.32
N SER A 134 -0.58 -19.40 10.94
CA SER A 134 -0.64 -20.73 11.57
C SER A 134 0.57 -21.59 11.20
N ASP A 135 1.03 -21.51 9.95
CA ASP A 135 2.18 -22.27 9.44
C ASP A 135 3.52 -21.72 9.96
N LEU A 136 3.68 -20.40 10.04
CA LEU A 136 4.93 -19.82 10.58
C LEU A 136 5.11 -20.18 12.06
N ALA A 137 4.04 -20.11 12.86
CA ALA A 137 4.12 -20.50 14.27
C ALA A 137 4.54 -21.97 14.43
N ALA A 138 4.24 -22.82 13.44
CA ALA A 138 4.72 -24.20 13.39
C ALA A 138 6.17 -24.31 12.90
N LEU A 139 6.59 -23.46 11.94
CA LEU A 139 7.94 -23.40 11.40
C LEU A 139 8.97 -22.84 12.40
N GLU A 140 8.64 -21.76 13.11
CA GLU A 140 9.48 -21.16 14.16
C GLU A 140 9.81 -22.15 15.28
N ARG A 141 8.83 -23.00 15.64
CA ARG A 141 9.02 -24.09 16.61
C ARG A 141 9.99 -25.17 16.15
N LYS A 142 10.16 -25.36 14.84
CA LYS A 142 10.97 -26.44 14.25
C LYS A 142 12.32 -25.95 13.74
N HIS A 143 12.40 -24.74 13.18
CA HIS A 143 13.56 -24.18 12.49
C HIS A 143 13.65 -22.66 12.70
N PRO A 144 14.12 -22.20 13.88
CA PRO A 144 14.17 -20.78 14.24
C PRO A 144 15.18 -19.97 13.40
N ASP A 145 16.26 -20.61 12.97
CA ASP A 145 17.32 -20.08 12.12
C ASP A 145 16.80 -19.68 10.72
N LEU A 146 15.94 -20.50 10.11
CA LEU A 146 15.29 -20.19 8.83
C LEU A 146 14.34 -19.00 8.94
N VAL A 147 13.64 -18.85 10.07
CA VAL A 147 12.75 -17.71 10.31
C VAL A 147 13.55 -16.41 10.42
N HIS A 148 14.68 -16.42 11.11
CA HIS A 148 15.58 -15.25 11.18
C HIS A 148 16.11 -14.84 9.81
N SER A 149 16.65 -15.77 9.02
CA SER A 149 17.16 -15.44 7.68
C SER A 149 16.06 -14.90 6.75
N PHE A 150 14.85 -15.42 6.87
CA PHE A 150 13.69 -14.92 6.12
C PHE A 150 13.29 -13.49 6.55
N VAL A 151 13.32 -13.19 7.85
CA VAL A 151 13.10 -11.82 8.38
C VAL A 151 14.11 -10.84 7.81
N ASP A 152 15.40 -11.21 7.80
CA ASP A 152 16.47 -10.33 7.32
C ASP A 152 16.33 -10.00 5.83
N LEU A 153 15.97 -10.98 4.99
CA LEU A 153 15.72 -10.77 3.56
C LEU A 153 14.51 -9.87 3.30
N ARG A 154 13.46 -10.00 4.12
CA ARG A 154 12.29 -9.12 4.04
C ARG A 154 12.69 -7.67 4.32
N ASP A 155 13.44 -7.43 5.39
CA ASP A 155 13.82 -6.08 5.78
C ASP A 155 14.69 -5.41 4.70
N GLN A 156 15.45 -6.19 3.93
CA GLN A 156 16.16 -5.72 2.74
C GLN A 156 15.24 -5.38 1.56
N LEU A 157 14.13 -6.10 1.39
CA LEU A 157 13.11 -5.82 0.35
C LEU A 157 12.24 -4.61 0.71
N ASP A 158 11.99 -4.38 1.99
CA ASP A 158 11.23 -3.23 2.49
C ASP A 158 12.08 -1.95 2.52
N ALA A 159 13.41 -2.08 2.43
CA ALA A 159 14.31 -0.96 2.27
C ALA A 159 14.07 -0.27 0.90
N PRO A 160 14.24 1.06 0.82
CA PRO A 160 14.26 1.73 -0.48
C PRO A 160 15.32 1.08 -1.39
N PRO A 161 15.06 0.93 -2.70
CA PRO A 161 16.09 0.41 -3.61
C PRO A 161 17.35 1.27 -3.48
N PRO A 162 18.55 0.66 -3.52
CA PRO A 162 19.80 1.41 -3.44
C PRO A 162 19.84 2.47 -4.55
N GLU A 163 20.31 3.67 -4.21
CA GLU A 163 20.34 4.86 -5.10
C GLU A 163 21.13 4.69 -6.42
N ASP A 164 21.77 3.53 -6.63
CA ASP A 164 22.64 3.22 -7.77
C ASP A 164 22.10 2.15 -8.73
N LEU A 165 20.81 2.20 -9.09
CA LEU A 165 20.38 1.58 -10.36
C LEU A 165 20.15 2.67 -11.42
N PRO A 166 21.00 2.74 -12.47
CA PRO A 166 20.77 3.67 -13.56
C PRO A 166 19.41 3.35 -14.20
N VAL A 167 18.53 4.34 -14.17
CA VAL A 167 17.25 4.34 -14.86
C VAL A 167 17.51 4.16 -16.36
N ARG A 168 17.32 2.94 -16.87
CA ARG A 168 16.69 2.60 -18.17
C ARG A 168 17.14 1.23 -18.65
N LEU A 169 16.17 0.32 -18.79
CA LEU A 169 16.08 -0.48 -20.01
C LEU A 169 14.63 -0.45 -20.48
N THR A 170 14.32 0.53 -21.32
CA THR A 170 13.14 0.48 -22.18
C THR A 170 13.24 -0.77 -23.06
N VAL A 171 12.15 -1.52 -23.14
CA VAL A 171 11.95 -2.80 -23.85
C VAL A 171 12.33 -2.77 -25.35
N THR A 172 12.78 -1.63 -25.89
CA THR A 172 13.12 -1.44 -27.30
C THR A 172 14.55 -1.86 -27.69
N GLN A 173 15.46 -2.18 -26.74
CA GLN A 173 16.87 -2.48 -27.08
C GLN A 173 17.23 -3.97 -27.21
N MET A 174 16.32 -4.93 -26.96
CA MET A 174 16.63 -6.36 -27.15
C MET A 174 16.61 -6.85 -28.61
N SER A 175 16.22 -6.02 -29.59
CA SER A 175 16.19 -6.44 -31.00
C SER A 175 17.47 -6.17 -31.79
N ARG A 176 18.55 -5.70 -31.17
CA ARG A 176 19.79 -5.33 -31.90
C ARG A 176 21.06 -6.07 -31.47
N ALA A 177 20.95 -7.10 -30.62
CA ALA A 177 22.09 -7.92 -30.20
C ALA A 177 22.04 -9.36 -30.73
N LEU A 178 21.26 -9.64 -31.79
CA LEU A 178 21.22 -10.96 -32.44
C LEU A 178 21.72 -10.97 -33.89
N ILE A 179 22.39 -9.91 -34.34
CA ILE A 179 23.07 -9.89 -35.64
C ILE A 179 24.44 -9.23 -35.47
N LEU A 180 25.40 -10.02 -34.99
CA LEU A 180 26.84 -10.03 -35.31
C LEU A 180 27.42 -11.28 -34.67
#